data_AF-A0AAU1R1P8-F1
#
_entry.id   AF-A0AAU1R1P8-F1
#
_cell.length_a   1.000
_cell.length_b   1.000
_cell.length_c   1.000
_cell.angle_alpha   90.00
_cell.angle_beta   90.00
_cell.angle_gamma   90.00
#
_symmetry.space_group_name_H-M   'P 1'
#
loop_
_entity.id
_entity.type
_entity.pdbx_description
1 polymer ?
#
loop_
_entity_poly.entity_id
_entity_poly.type
_entity_poly.pdbx_seq_one_letter_code
_entity_poly.pdbx_strand_id
1 'polypeptide(L)'
;MSTQSHRLMITELASCEGCAVLRVSGELDQSAEELFLGTLGACVDAGHPYLVLDVTALSFCDSRGLYCLLAMRWLLDRRGGKLLLAGAGRRLTELLAQTGSVDLLPAQRSVGQALLSLPPSHRPVWPPVTSPDALDDGPPRPPHPRPPSP
;
A
#
# COMPACT_ATOMS: atom_id res chain seq x y z
N MET A 1 -18.27 24.60 -7.27
CA MET A 1 -18.16 23.14 -7.06
C MET A 1 -16.81 22.88 -6.43
N SER A 2 -16.77 22.85 -5.10
CA SER A 2 -15.52 22.76 -4.33
C SER A 2 -14.95 21.35 -4.47
N THR A 3 -13.96 21.16 -5.34
CA THR A 3 -13.11 19.98 -5.29
C THR A 3 -12.24 20.15 -4.06
N GLN A 4 -12.59 19.47 -2.97
CA GLN A 4 -11.66 19.27 -1.88
C GLN A 4 -10.50 18.47 -2.45
N SER A 5 -9.42 19.12 -2.88
CA SER A 5 -8.23 18.46 -3.42
C SER A 5 -7.65 17.58 -2.32
N HIS A 6 -7.87 16.27 -2.39
CA HIS A 6 -7.34 15.32 -1.41
C HIS A 6 -5.88 15.04 -1.79
N ARG A 7 -4.96 15.81 -1.22
CA ARG A 7 -3.51 15.71 -1.48
C ARG A 7 -3.00 14.29 -1.20
N LEU A 8 -2.19 13.78 -2.13
CA LEU A 8 -1.47 12.52 -1.95
C LEU A 8 -0.54 12.58 -0.73
N MET A 9 -0.61 11.56 0.12
CA MET A 9 0.33 11.32 1.20
C MET A 9 0.90 9.90 1.08
N ILE A 10 2.23 9.81 1.20
CA ILE A 10 2.98 8.55 1.17
C ILE A 10 3.67 8.39 2.51
N THR A 11 3.40 7.29 3.20
CA THR A 11 3.98 6.97 4.50
C THR A 11 4.70 5.64 4.43
N GLU A 12 5.96 5.60 4.85
CA GLU A 12 6.66 4.32 5.01
C GLU A 12 6.10 3.57 6.23
N LEU A 13 5.60 2.35 5.99
CA LEU A 13 5.07 1.48 7.04
C LEU A 13 6.15 0.56 7.61
N ALA A 14 7.03 0.07 6.75
CA ALA A 14 8.16 -0.79 7.11
C ALA A 14 9.20 -0.80 5.99
N SER A 15 10.46 -0.95 6.33
CA SER A 15 11.55 -1.12 5.36
C SER A 15 12.59 -2.11 5.87
N CYS A 16 13.28 -2.75 4.93
CA CYS A 16 14.49 -3.53 5.15
C CYS A 16 15.42 -3.33 3.95
N GLU A 17 16.65 -3.86 3.99
CA GLU A 17 17.63 -3.67 2.90
C GLU A 17 17.08 -4.07 1.51
N GLY A 18 16.16 -5.05 1.45
CA GLY A 18 15.62 -5.56 0.21
C GLY A 18 14.28 -4.97 -0.24
N CYS A 19 13.52 -4.32 0.65
CA CYS A 19 12.16 -3.92 0.34
C CYS A 19 11.65 -2.79 1.22
N ALA A 20 10.85 -1.91 0.64
CA ALA A 20 10.07 -0.92 1.37
C ALA A 20 8.56 -1.14 1.16
N VAL A 21 7.80 -1.03 2.25
CA VAL A 21 6.34 -1.02 2.25
C VAL A 21 5.87 0.41 2.48
N LEU A 22 5.16 0.97 1.51
CA LEU A 22 4.68 2.34 1.54
C LEU A 22 3.15 2.33 1.50
N ARG A 23 2.51 3.11 2.37
CA ARG A 23 1.08 3.41 2.28
C ARG A 23 0.86 4.65 1.45
N VAL A 24 -0.03 4.53 0.47
CA VAL A 24 -0.46 5.63 -0.38
C VAL A 24 -1.90 5.99 -0.01
N SER A 25 -2.11 7.26 0.33
CA SER A 25 -3.41 7.79 0.72
C SER A 25 -3.74 9.08 0.00
N GLY A 26 -5.02 9.39 -0.15
CA GLY A 26 -5.50 10.52 -0.94
C GLY A 26 -5.67 10.17 -2.42
N GLU A 27 -5.38 11.13 -3.29
CA GLU A 27 -5.64 11.01 -4.73
C GLU A 27 -4.35 10.90 -5.53
N LEU A 28 -4.29 9.90 -6.41
CA LEU A 28 -3.19 9.73 -7.36
C LEU A 28 -3.63 10.20 -8.74
N ASP A 29 -3.35 11.46 -9.03
CA ASP A 29 -3.65 12.15 -10.28
C ASP A 29 -2.42 12.93 -10.81
N GLN A 30 -2.63 13.82 -11.78
CA GLN A 30 -1.57 14.67 -12.33
C GLN A 30 -0.88 15.57 -11.29
N SER A 31 -1.61 16.05 -10.27
CA SER A 31 -1.03 16.91 -9.23
C SER A 31 -0.12 16.12 -8.28
N ALA A 32 -0.39 14.82 -8.12
CA ALA A 32 0.32 13.92 -7.25
C ALA A 32 1.55 13.25 -7.91
N GLU A 33 1.66 13.33 -9.24
CA GLU A 33 2.69 12.65 -10.04
C GLU A 33 4.11 12.92 -9.55
N GLU A 34 4.49 14.20 -9.41
CA GLU A 34 5.85 14.58 -9.03
C GLU A 34 6.21 14.05 -7.64
N LEU A 35 5.29 14.17 -6.68
CA LEU A 35 5.47 13.65 -5.33
C LEU A 35 5.61 12.12 -5.34
N PHE A 36 4.75 11.44 -6.10
CA PHE A 36 4.75 9.97 -6.17
C PHE A 36 6.02 9.42 -6.79
N LEU A 37 6.37 9.88 -7.99
CA LEU A 37 7.56 9.42 -8.70
C LEU A 37 8.85 9.80 -7.95
N GLY A 38 8.91 11.01 -7.37
CA GLY A 38 10.04 11.44 -6.56
C GLY A 38 10.24 10.61 -5.30
N THR A 39 9.16 10.35 -4.56
CA THR A 39 9.23 9.58 -3.30
C THR A 39 9.62 8.13 -3.57
N LEU A 40 8.92 7.45 -4.49
CA LEU A 40 9.23 6.06 -4.80
C LEU A 40 10.59 5.93 -5.48
N GLY A 41 10.95 6.86 -6.37
CA GLY A 41 12.26 6.94 -7.01
C GLY A 41 13.39 7.01 -5.98
N ALA A 42 13.23 7.84 -4.94
CA ALA A 42 14.18 7.92 -3.83
C ALA A 42 14.32 6.58 -3.08
N CYS A 43 13.23 5.83 -2.86
CA CYS A 43 13.32 4.48 -2.30
C CYS A 43 14.10 3.52 -3.20
N VAL A 44 13.91 3.60 -4.53
CA VAL A 44 14.66 2.77 -5.47
C VAL A 44 16.15 3.15 -5.49
N ASP A 45 16.46 4.44 -5.38
CA ASP A 45 17.83 4.95 -5.32
C ASP A 45 18.52 4.66 -3.98
N ALA A 46 17.75 4.52 -2.89
CA ALA A 46 18.21 4.02 -1.60
C ALA A 46 18.55 2.53 -1.62
N GLY A 47 18.33 1.84 -2.74
CA GLY A 47 18.72 0.45 -2.94
C GLY A 47 17.63 -0.56 -2.64
N HIS A 48 16.36 -0.16 -2.55
CA HIS A 48 15.24 -1.10 -2.40
C HIS A 48 14.78 -1.64 -3.77
N PRO A 49 15.12 -2.89 -4.16
CA PRO A 49 14.65 -3.47 -5.42
C PRO A 49 13.15 -3.82 -5.38
N TYR A 50 12.54 -3.98 -4.20
CA TYR A 50 11.13 -4.35 -4.10
C TYR A 50 10.34 -3.26 -3.37
N LEU A 51 9.26 -2.78 -4.00
CA LEU A 51 8.34 -1.85 -3.36
C LEU A 51 6.96 -2.48 -3.25
N VAL A 52 6.39 -2.47 -2.05
CA VAL A 52 4.98 -2.85 -1.82
C VAL A 52 4.18 -1.60 -1.52
N LEU A 53 3.20 -1.29 -2.35
CA LEU A 53 2.29 -0.16 -2.14
C LEU A 53 0.99 -0.65 -1.52
N ASP A 54 0.75 -0.23 -0.29
CA ASP A 54 -0.56 -0.32 0.35
C ASP A 54 -1.46 0.80 -0.18
N VAL A 55 -2.38 0.44 -1.07
CA VAL A 55 -3.33 1.35 -1.74
C VAL A 55 -4.72 1.28 -1.12
N THR A 56 -4.88 0.70 0.08
CA THR A 56 -6.19 0.62 0.75
C THR A 56 -6.76 2.00 1.10
N ALA A 57 -5.89 2.98 1.33
CA ALA A 57 -6.26 4.34 1.71
C ALA A 57 -6.32 5.31 0.51
N LEU A 58 -6.15 4.80 -0.71
CA LEU A 58 -6.23 5.59 -1.93
C LEU A 58 -7.71 5.84 -2.29
N SER A 59 -8.13 7.11 -2.31
CA SER A 59 -9.51 7.51 -2.60
C SER A 59 -9.77 7.64 -4.11
N PHE A 60 -8.75 7.99 -4.88
CA PHE A 60 -8.85 8.23 -6.32
C PHE A 60 -7.57 7.83 -7.07
N CYS A 61 -7.75 7.33 -8.29
CA CYS A 61 -6.68 7.13 -9.26
C CYS A 61 -7.28 7.35 -10.65
N ASP A 62 -6.63 8.16 -11.49
CA ASP A 62 -6.99 8.36 -12.90
C ASP A 62 -5.96 7.71 -13.85
N SER A 63 -6.03 8.06 -15.13
CA SER A 63 -5.07 7.61 -16.15
C SER A 63 -3.65 8.09 -15.86
N ARG A 64 -3.47 9.26 -15.25
CA ARG A 64 -2.16 9.79 -14.90
C ARG A 64 -1.59 9.08 -13.69
N GLY A 65 -2.42 8.77 -12.70
CA GLY A 65 -2.02 7.91 -11.59
C GLY A 65 -1.63 6.50 -12.03
N LEU A 66 -2.39 5.91 -12.96
CA LEU A 66 -2.03 4.63 -13.57
C LEU A 66 -0.70 4.69 -14.31
N TYR A 67 -0.46 5.76 -15.09
CA TYR A 67 0.83 5.99 -15.72
C TYR A 67 1.97 6.02 -14.69
N CYS A 68 1.79 6.69 -13.55
CA CYS A 68 2.79 6.74 -12.49
C CYS A 68 3.09 5.34 -11.92
N LEU A 69 2.07 4.53 -11.67
CA LEU A 69 2.23 3.14 -11.20
C LEU A 69 3.01 2.29 -12.22
N LEU A 70 2.67 2.41 -13.51
CA LEU A 70 3.36 1.70 -14.59
C LEU A 70 4.81 2.17 -14.77
N ALA A 71 5.06 3.48 -14.68
CA ALA A 71 6.39 4.06 -14.77
C ALA A 71 7.30 3.51 -13.66
N MET A 72 6.81 3.47 -12.42
CA MET A 72 7.56 2.90 -11.29
C MET A 72 7.78 1.41 -11.42
N ARG A 73 6.78 0.66 -11.90
CA ARG A 73 6.94 -0.76 -12.23
C ARG A 73 8.08 -0.95 -13.24
N TRP A 74 8.09 -0.18 -14.34
CA TRP A 74 9.14 -0.30 -15.35
C TRP A 74 10.53 0.09 -14.82
N LEU A 75 10.61 1.11 -13.96
CA LEU A 75 11.87 1.49 -13.32
C LEU A 75 12.43 0.36 -12.45
N LEU A 76 11.58 -0.25 -11.62
CA LEU A 76 11.96 -1.37 -10.76
C LEU A 76 12.34 -2.61 -11.57
N ASP A 77 11.55 -2.95 -12.59
CA ASP A 77 11.80 -4.11 -13.47
C ASP A 77 13.17 -4.01 -14.14
N ARG A 78 13.55 -2.81 -14.62
CA ARG A 78 14.89 -2.54 -15.19
C ARG A 78 16.04 -2.71 -14.19
N ARG A 79 15.75 -2.62 -12.89
CA ARG A 79 16.72 -2.86 -11.80
C ARG A 79 16.62 -4.28 -11.21
N GLY A 80 15.89 -5.19 -11.85
CA GLY A 80 15.66 -6.57 -11.35
C GLY A 80 14.68 -6.65 -10.18
N GLY A 81 13.97 -5.56 -9.93
CA GLY A 81 13.02 -5.35 -8.86
C GLY A 81 11.56 -5.57 -9.25
N LYS A 82 10.64 -5.38 -8.31
CA LYS A 82 9.20 -5.46 -8.57
C LYS A 82 8.40 -4.45 -7.75
N LEU A 83 7.37 -3.90 -8.39
CA LEU A 83 6.30 -3.15 -7.72
C LEU A 83 5.14 -4.10 -7.43
N LEU A 84 4.68 -4.15 -6.19
CA LEU A 84 3.52 -4.95 -5.77
C LEU A 84 2.44 -4.04 -5.22
N LEU A 85 1.22 -4.17 -5.71
CA LEU A 85 0.06 -3.45 -5.16
C LEU A 85 -0.63 -4.32 -4.11
N ALA A 86 -1.08 -3.70 -3.02
CA ALA A 86 -1.77 -4.37 -1.93
C ALA A 86 -3.05 -3.62 -1.57
N GLY A 87 -4.15 -4.37 -1.43
CA GLY A 87 -5.44 -3.84 -0.98
C GLY A 87 -6.11 -2.90 -1.97
N ALA A 88 -5.95 -3.15 -3.28
CA ALA A 88 -6.64 -2.37 -4.30
C ALA A 88 -8.16 -2.47 -4.12
N GLY A 89 -8.80 -1.32 -3.91
CA GLY A 89 -10.24 -1.22 -3.87
C GLY A 89 -10.90 -1.49 -5.23
N ARG A 90 -12.23 -1.55 -5.23
CA ARG A 90 -13.04 -1.80 -6.44
C ARG A 90 -12.69 -0.85 -7.58
N ARG A 91 -12.59 0.45 -7.30
CA ARG A 91 -12.33 1.48 -8.31
C ARG A 91 -10.98 1.34 -9.01
N LEU A 92 -9.91 1.09 -8.24
CA LEU A 92 -8.59 0.86 -8.81
C LEU A 92 -8.54 -0.45 -9.59
N THR A 93 -9.20 -1.49 -9.10
CA THR A 93 -9.31 -2.78 -9.80
C THR A 93 -10.06 -2.63 -11.14
N GLU A 94 -11.16 -1.88 -11.16
CA GLU A 94 -11.91 -1.56 -12.38
C GLU A 94 -11.09 -0.74 -13.37
N LEU A 95 -10.32 0.24 -12.90
CA LEU A 95 -9.41 1.02 -13.75
C LEU A 95 -8.33 0.13 -14.38
N LEU A 96 -7.71 -0.75 -13.59
CA LEU A 96 -6.72 -1.71 -14.10
C LEU A 96 -7.33 -2.66 -15.14
N ALA A 97 -8.56 -3.13 -14.90
CA ALA A 97 -9.28 -4.00 -15.83
C ALA A 97 -9.62 -3.29 -17.15
N GLN A 98 -10.16 -2.07 -17.08
CA GLN A 98 -10.51 -1.27 -18.26
C GLN A 98 -9.31 -0.91 -19.14
N THR A 99 -8.14 -0.76 -18.51
CA THR A 99 -6.89 -0.39 -19.19
C THR A 99 -6.03 -1.60 -19.56
N GLY A 100 -6.50 -2.83 -19.31
CA GLY A 100 -5.73 -4.05 -19.58
C GLY A 100 -4.45 -4.19 -18.75
N SER A 101 -4.34 -3.45 -17.64
CA SER A 101 -3.13 -3.35 -16.82
C SER A 101 -3.12 -4.31 -15.62
N VAL A 102 -4.12 -5.18 -15.49
CA VAL A 102 -4.23 -6.15 -14.38
C VAL A 102 -3.01 -7.07 -14.30
N ASP A 103 -2.56 -7.60 -15.44
CA ASP A 103 -1.40 -8.51 -15.50
C ASP A 103 -0.08 -7.77 -15.27
N LEU A 104 -0.04 -6.47 -15.56
CA LEU A 104 1.13 -5.62 -15.34
C LEU A 104 1.26 -5.25 -13.86
N LEU A 105 0.15 -4.90 -13.22
CA LEU A 105 0.08 -4.43 -11.84
C LEU A 105 -0.85 -5.36 -11.02
N PRO A 106 -0.43 -6.60 -10.75
CA PRO A 106 -1.23 -7.52 -9.96
C PRO A 106 -1.41 -6.95 -8.55
N ALA A 107 -2.66 -6.79 -8.15
CA ALA A 107 -3.02 -6.31 -6.82
C ALA A 107 -3.35 -7.48 -5.90
N GLN A 108 -2.58 -7.60 -4.83
CA GLN A 108 -2.80 -8.58 -3.78
C GLN A 108 -3.85 -8.08 -2.79
N ARG A 109 -4.50 -8.98 -2.06
CA ARG A 109 -5.57 -8.61 -1.11
C ARG A 109 -5.05 -7.81 0.08
N SER A 110 -3.79 -8.00 0.47
CA SER A 110 -3.15 -7.35 1.60
C SER A 110 -1.65 -7.23 1.41
N VAL A 111 -1.02 -6.35 2.18
CA VAL A 111 0.45 -6.20 2.19
C VAL A 111 1.13 -7.51 2.58
N GLY A 112 0.60 -8.23 3.57
CA GLY A 112 1.14 -9.53 3.96
C GLY A 112 1.17 -10.53 2.79
N GLN A 113 0.11 -10.57 1.99
CA GLN A 113 0.06 -11.42 0.80
C GLN A 113 1.03 -10.96 -0.31
N ALA A 114 1.22 -9.65 -0.48
CA ALA A 114 2.25 -9.11 -1.36
C ALA A 114 3.66 -9.51 -0.90
N LEU A 115 3.96 -9.39 0.39
CA LEU A 115 5.26 -9.78 0.95
C LEU A 115 5.57 -11.27 0.78
N LEU A 116 4.56 -12.15 0.84
CA LEU A 116 4.75 -13.57 0.56
C LEU A 116 5.23 -13.86 -0.87
N SER A 117 5.01 -12.93 -1.81
CA SER A 117 5.49 -13.03 -3.20
C SER A 117 6.99 -12.71 -3.34
N LEU A 118 7.60 -12.13 -2.31
CA LEU A 118 9.02 -11.77 -2.25
C LEU A 118 9.86 -12.88 -1.60
N PRO A 119 11.18 -12.96 -1.85
CA PRO A 119 12.06 -13.87 -1.14
C PRO A 119 12.08 -13.55 0.37
N PRO A 120 12.17 -14.54 1.28
CA PRO A 120 12.15 -14.30 2.72
C PRO A 120 13.22 -13.31 3.21
N SER A 121 14.40 -13.30 2.58
CA SER A 121 15.50 -12.38 2.89
C SER A 121 15.20 -10.90 2.60
N HIS A 122 14.20 -10.62 1.76
CA HIS A 122 13.82 -9.27 1.35
C HIS A 122 12.48 -8.86 1.96
N ARG A 123 11.94 -9.61 2.93
CA ARG A 123 10.69 -9.26 3.59
C ARG A 123 11.00 -8.43 4.84
N PRO A 124 10.49 -7.19 4.95
CA PRO A 124 10.54 -6.48 6.22
C PRO A 124 9.66 -7.20 7.25
N VAL A 125 9.88 -6.89 8.52
CA VAL A 125 9.03 -7.39 9.62
C VAL A 125 7.61 -6.87 9.40
N TRP A 126 6.66 -7.78 9.23
CA TRP A 126 5.26 -7.46 8.94
C TRP A 126 4.30 -8.35 9.74
N PRO A 127 3.20 -7.80 10.31
CA PRO A 127 2.81 -6.39 10.31
C PRO A 127 3.80 -5.52 11.07
N PRO A 128 3.99 -4.23 10.69
CA PRO A 128 4.75 -3.31 11.51
C PRO A 128 4.10 -3.34 12.88
N VAL A 129 4.91 -3.46 13.93
CA VAL A 129 4.45 -3.24 15.30
C VAL A 129 4.05 -1.77 15.41
N THR A 130 2.87 -1.43 14.87
CA THR A 130 2.11 -0.30 15.35
C THR A 130 1.68 -0.69 16.74
N SER A 131 2.36 -0.19 17.77
CA SER A 131 1.87 -0.32 19.15
C SER A 131 0.38 -0.01 19.15
N PRO A 132 -0.51 -0.96 19.51
CA PRO A 132 -1.95 -0.72 19.59
C PRO A 132 -2.36 0.06 20.83
N ASP A 133 -1.42 0.69 21.55
CA ASP A 133 -1.63 1.31 22.87
C ASP A 133 -2.43 2.63 22.84
N ALA A 134 -3.18 2.90 21.76
CA ALA A 134 -4.00 4.10 21.64
C ALA A 134 -5.47 3.84 21.25
N LEU A 135 -5.92 2.59 21.08
CA LEU A 135 -7.33 2.33 20.79
C LEU A 135 -7.81 0.92 21.22
N ASP A 136 -7.66 0.60 22.50
CA ASP A 136 -8.54 -0.37 23.19
C ASP A 136 -8.93 0.19 24.57
N ASP A 137 -9.71 1.28 24.56
CA ASP A 137 -10.57 1.64 25.70
C ASP A 137 -12.00 1.19 25.34
N GLY A 138 -12.15 -0.11 25.11
CA GLY A 138 -13.46 -0.74 25.11
C GLY A 138 -13.92 -0.89 26.57
N PRO A 139 -15.16 -0.53 26.93
CA PRO A 139 -15.61 -0.65 28.31
C PRO A 139 -15.51 -2.11 28.76
N PRO A 140 -15.09 -2.38 30.02
CA PRO A 140 -14.92 -3.73 30.51
C PRO A 140 -16.25 -4.50 30.37
N ARG A 141 -16.17 -5.65 29.69
CA ARG A 141 -17.28 -6.60 29.56
C ARG A 141 -17.84 -6.89 30.96
N PRO A 142 -19.15 -6.74 31.22
CA PRO A 142 -19.69 -7.04 32.55
C PRO A 142 -19.50 -8.53 32.86
N PRO A 143 -19.19 -8.89 34.12
CA PRO A 143 -19.00 -10.29 34.51
C PRO A 143 -20.31 -11.07 34.32
N HIS A 144 -20.24 -12.20 33.64
CA HIS A 144 -21.35 -13.13 33.50
C HIS A 144 -21.81 -13.61 34.89
N PRO A 145 -23.12 -13.59 35.22
CA PRO A 145 -23.61 -14.18 36.45
C PRO A 145 -23.44 -15.71 36.41
N ARG A 146 -22.85 -16.27 37.49
CA ARG A 146 -22.72 -17.72 37.67
C ARG A 146 -24.11 -18.37 37.72
N PRO A 147 -24.30 -19.58 37.16
CA PRO A 147 -25.54 -20.32 37.32
C PRO A 147 -25.72 -20.75 38.79
N PRO A 148 -26.96 -20.80 39.32
CA PRO A 148 -27.22 -21.38 40.63
C PRO A 148 -26.87 -22.87 40.63
N SER A 149 -26.14 -23.30 41.66
CA SER A 149 -25.89 -24.72 41.97
C SER A 149 -27.16 -25.34 42.58
N PRO A 150 -27.36 -26.67 42.44
CA PRO A 150 -28.64 -27.35 42.69
C PRO A 150 -29.11 -27.33 44.14
#